data_AF-A0A9E3P2M1-F1
#
_entry.id   AF-A0A9E3P2M1-F1
#
_cell.length_a   1.000
_cell.length_b   1.000
_cell.length_c   1.000
_cell.angle_alpha   90.00
_cell.angle_beta   90.00
_cell.angle_gamma   90.00
#
_symmetry.space_group_name_H-M   'P 1'
#
loop_
_entity.id
_entity.type
_entity.pdbx_description
1 polymer ?
#
loop_
_entity_poly.entity_id
_entity_poly.type
_entity_poly.pdbx_seq_one_letter_code
_entity_poly.pdbx_strand_id
1 'polypeptide(L)'
;MKLTALQRHVAFFDPEGTGVVKIGQTWRGLGRLGVALHLRLVLTPIINVFLGYLTQGKPSLSIHVETIAEGKHPFDTGAFGDDGEIDVAALDALGAIATKDGGKAITAREMRALILARGNRRAHMGRVAGALGSWFSDKEVKLFFCIAADATKQEDGREVPAVTMRQLRRLYEGTLFHALARRRRMKLRAT
;
A
#
# COMPACT_ATOMS: atom_id res chain seq x y z
N MET A 1 -22.69 -7.01 3.99
CA MET A 1 -21.95 -7.08 2.71
C MET A 1 -20.52 -7.50 2.99
N LYS A 2 -19.86 -8.20 2.06
CA LYS A 2 -18.45 -8.60 2.17
C LYS A 2 -17.58 -7.40 1.74
N LEU A 3 -16.56 -7.06 2.51
CA LEU A 3 -15.61 -6.00 2.16
C LEU A 3 -14.80 -6.38 0.90
N THR A 4 -14.57 -5.41 0.02
CA THR A 4 -13.65 -5.57 -1.11
C THR A 4 -12.22 -5.81 -0.62
N ALA A 5 -11.34 -6.23 -1.52
CA ALA A 5 -9.92 -6.43 -1.23
C ALA A 5 -9.24 -5.17 -0.63
N LEU A 6 -9.46 -4.00 -1.24
CA LEU A 6 -8.92 -2.72 -0.77
C LEU A 6 -9.56 -2.27 0.56
N GLN A 7 -10.88 -2.48 0.72
CA GLN A 7 -11.55 -2.19 1.99
C GLN A 7 -10.98 -3.04 3.13
N ARG A 8 -10.72 -4.34 2.90
CA ARG A 8 -10.06 -5.22 3.89
C ARG A 8 -8.65 -4.76 4.21
N HIS A 9 -7.89 -4.31 3.21
CA HIS A 9 -6.56 -3.74 3.41
C HIS A 9 -6.60 -2.53 4.35
N VAL A 10 -7.52 -1.59 4.11
CA VAL A 10 -7.64 -0.36 4.91
C VAL A 10 -8.30 -0.60 6.27
N ALA A 11 -9.14 -1.62 6.42
CA ALA A 11 -9.75 -2.00 7.70
C ALA A 11 -8.73 -2.29 8.82
N PHE A 12 -7.48 -2.61 8.48
CA PHE A 12 -6.38 -2.67 9.46
C PHE A 12 -6.28 -1.38 10.32
N PHE A 13 -6.53 -0.22 9.71
CA PHE A 13 -6.47 1.08 10.36
C PHE A 13 -7.74 1.45 11.12
N ASP A 14 -8.84 0.71 10.96
CA ASP A 14 -10.09 0.87 11.70
C ASP A 14 -10.32 -0.32 12.64
N PRO A 15 -9.57 -0.43 13.76
CA PRO A 15 -9.65 -1.58 14.65
C PRO A 15 -11.01 -1.73 15.33
N GLU A 16 -11.81 -0.67 15.37
CA GLU A 16 -13.14 -0.63 15.98
C GLU A 16 -14.24 -1.02 14.98
N GLY A 17 -13.92 -1.14 13.69
CA GLY A 17 -14.88 -1.54 12.65
C GLY A 17 -16.00 -0.54 12.41
N THR A 18 -15.71 0.75 12.62
CA THR A 18 -16.68 1.85 12.47
C THR A 18 -16.97 2.22 11.01
N GLY A 19 -16.14 1.75 10.08
CA GLY A 19 -16.12 2.19 8.67
C GLY A 19 -15.39 3.52 8.46
N VAL A 20 -14.84 4.13 9.51
CA VAL A 20 -14.19 5.44 9.46
C VAL A 20 -12.84 5.44 10.16
N VAL A 21 -11.76 5.60 9.40
CA VAL A 21 -10.41 5.74 9.96
C VAL A 21 -10.16 7.19 10.37
N LYS A 22 -9.95 7.42 11.66
CA LYS A 22 -9.54 8.72 12.22
C LYS A 22 -8.02 8.90 12.15
N ILE A 23 -7.56 10.14 12.14
CA ILE A 23 -6.12 10.47 12.08
C ILE A 23 -5.29 9.80 13.19
N GLY A 24 -5.83 9.72 14.41
CA GLY A 24 -5.18 9.02 15.52
C GLY A 24 -5.10 7.50 15.31
N GLN A 25 -6.04 6.91 14.58
CA GLN A 25 -6.01 5.49 14.22
C GLN A 25 -4.98 5.22 13.11
N THR A 26 -4.85 6.10 12.12
CA THR A 26 -3.73 6.06 11.14
C THR A 26 -2.38 6.09 11.85
N TRP A 27 -2.18 7.06 12.75
CA TRP A 27 -0.96 7.20 13.55
C TRP A 27 -0.61 5.91 14.31
N ARG A 28 -1.60 5.32 15.01
CA ARG A 28 -1.43 4.07 15.76
C ARG A 28 -1.20 2.88 14.83
N GLY A 29 -1.88 2.81 13.69
CA GLY A 29 -1.68 1.79 12.66
C GLY A 29 -0.26 1.76 12.12
N LEU A 30 0.28 2.90 11.72
CA LEU A 30 1.68 3.02 11.28
C LEU A 30 2.66 2.60 12.39
N GLY A 31 2.36 2.96 13.65
CA GLY A 31 3.13 2.50 14.81
C GLY A 31 3.10 0.97 14.99
N ARG A 32 1.92 0.34 14.83
CA ARG A 32 1.76 -1.12 14.87
C ARG A 32 2.57 -1.83 13.77
N LEU A 33 2.77 -1.18 12.62
CA LEU A 33 3.62 -1.67 11.53
C LEU A 33 5.12 -1.42 11.77
N GLY A 34 5.49 -0.63 12.78
CA GLY A 34 6.88 -0.33 13.10
C GLY A 34 7.47 0.83 12.31
N VAL A 35 6.63 1.65 11.67
CA VAL A 35 7.07 2.88 11.01
C VAL A 35 7.67 3.83 12.07
N ALA A 36 8.84 4.39 11.77
CA ALA A 36 9.57 5.25 12.69
C ALA A 36 8.77 6.52 13.06
N LEU A 37 9.01 7.06 14.25
CA LEU A 37 8.27 8.22 14.79
C LEU A 37 8.29 9.43 13.85
N HIS A 38 9.47 9.80 13.34
CA HIS A 38 9.63 10.93 12.42
C HIS A 38 8.85 10.74 11.11
N LEU A 39 8.82 9.52 10.56
CA LEU A 39 8.00 9.21 9.38
C LEU A 39 6.51 9.27 9.70
N ARG A 40 6.07 8.82 10.88
CA ARG A 40 4.66 8.90 11.29
C ARG A 40 4.17 10.34 11.39
N LEU A 41 5.02 11.27 11.84
CA LEU A 41 4.70 12.71 11.92
C LEU A 41 4.40 13.31 10.55
N VAL A 42 5.10 12.85 9.51
CA VAL A 42 4.93 13.33 8.15
C VAL A 42 3.80 12.58 7.42
N LEU A 43 3.77 11.25 7.49
CA LEU A 43 2.86 10.41 6.71
C LEU A 43 1.41 10.51 7.19
N THR A 44 1.17 10.56 8.49
CA THR A 44 -0.18 10.58 9.06
C THR A 44 -1.03 11.75 8.54
N PRO A 45 -0.60 13.02 8.65
CA PRO A 45 -1.40 14.14 8.15
C PRO A 45 -1.59 14.07 6.64
N ILE A 46 -0.55 13.70 5.89
CA ILE A 46 -0.62 13.55 4.42
C ILE A 46 -1.68 12.53 4.02
N ILE A 47 -1.66 11.34 4.61
CA ILE A 47 -2.61 10.25 4.30
C ILE A 47 -4.04 10.70 4.62
N ASN A 48 -4.26 11.25 5.82
CA ASN A 48 -5.61 11.62 6.26
C ASN A 48 -6.18 12.82 5.50
N VAL A 49 -5.37 13.81 5.13
CA VAL A 49 -5.84 14.94 4.30
C VAL A 49 -6.20 14.46 2.89
N PHE A 50 -5.31 13.69 2.26
CA PHE A 50 -5.51 13.25 0.89
C PHE A 50 -6.68 12.27 0.77
N LEU A 51 -6.65 11.18 1.54
CA LEU A 51 -7.72 10.17 1.50
C LEU A 51 -9.00 10.71 2.13
N GLY A 52 -8.92 11.60 3.12
CA GLY A 52 -10.12 12.20 3.70
C GLY A 52 -10.88 13.06 2.71
N TYR A 53 -10.17 13.84 1.89
CA TYR A 53 -10.77 14.56 0.77
C TYR A 53 -11.35 13.60 -0.28
N LEU A 54 -10.55 12.64 -0.77
CA LEU A 54 -10.98 11.77 -1.87
C LEU A 54 -12.15 10.86 -1.51
N THR A 55 -12.21 10.36 -0.27
CA THR A 55 -13.29 9.44 0.15
C THR A 55 -14.60 10.15 0.47
N GLN A 56 -14.63 11.48 0.59
CA GLN A 56 -15.83 12.24 0.96
C GLN A 56 -16.19 13.37 0.00
N GLY A 57 -15.30 13.75 -0.93
CA GLY A 57 -15.50 14.91 -1.82
C GLY A 57 -15.44 16.27 -1.12
N LYS A 58 -15.01 16.32 0.15
CA LYS A 58 -14.88 17.55 0.94
C LYS A 58 -13.67 17.47 1.89
N PRO A 59 -13.05 18.60 2.27
CA PRO A 59 -11.94 18.60 3.21
C PRO A 59 -12.29 17.86 4.51
N SER A 60 -11.51 16.83 4.85
CA SER A 60 -11.72 16.00 6.02
C SER A 60 -10.42 15.31 6.44
N LEU A 61 -10.31 14.97 7.72
CA LEU A 61 -9.24 14.13 8.27
C LEU A 61 -9.72 12.71 8.59
N SER A 62 -11.00 12.42 8.35
CA SER A 62 -11.55 11.06 8.47
C SER A 62 -11.47 10.39 7.10
N ILE A 63 -11.16 9.10 7.05
CA ILE A 63 -11.14 8.33 5.79
C ILE A 63 -12.30 7.34 5.85
N HIS A 64 -13.16 7.35 4.83
CA HIS A 64 -14.28 6.41 4.76
C HIS A 64 -13.82 5.13 4.07
N VAL A 65 -13.98 4.00 4.77
CA VAL A 65 -13.58 2.69 4.25
C VAL A 65 -14.47 2.32 3.06
N GLU A 66 -15.77 2.61 3.12
CA GLU A 66 -16.73 2.30 2.06
C GLU A 66 -16.31 2.83 0.68
N THR A 67 -15.88 4.09 0.62
CA THR A 67 -15.51 4.81 -0.62
C THR A 67 -14.01 4.82 -0.88
N ILE A 68 -13.23 3.94 -0.24
CA ILE A 68 -11.76 3.96 -0.32
C ILE A 68 -11.21 3.77 -1.74
N ALA A 69 -11.97 3.16 -2.64
CA ALA A 69 -11.62 3.01 -4.05
C ALA A 69 -11.45 4.37 -4.77
N GLU A 70 -12.11 5.43 -4.28
CA GLU A 70 -11.91 6.80 -4.77
C GLU A 70 -10.54 7.36 -4.38
N GLY A 71 -9.97 6.87 -3.28
CA GLY A 71 -8.65 7.25 -2.75
C GLY A 71 -7.47 6.71 -3.55
N LYS A 72 -7.71 5.84 -4.55
CA LYS A 72 -6.67 5.32 -5.43
C LYS A 72 -6.04 6.46 -6.24
N HIS A 73 -4.72 6.55 -6.20
CA HIS A 73 -3.97 7.57 -6.94
C HIS A 73 -3.62 7.10 -8.37
N PRO A 74 -3.28 8.02 -9.29
CA PRO A 74 -3.12 7.70 -10.70
C PRO A 74 -2.02 6.70 -11.08
N PHE A 75 -1.02 6.49 -10.23
CA PHE A 75 0.15 5.65 -10.50
C PHE A 75 0.21 4.50 -9.51
N ASP A 76 -0.55 3.44 -9.78
CA ASP A 76 -0.57 2.23 -8.98
C ASP A 76 -0.23 0.98 -9.81
N THR A 77 -0.17 -0.16 -9.13
CA THR A 77 0.12 -1.47 -9.76
C THR A 77 -1.04 -2.01 -10.60
N GLY A 78 -2.25 -1.45 -10.45
CA GLY A 78 -3.49 -1.99 -10.99
C GLY A 78 -4.08 -3.16 -10.22
N ALA A 79 -3.34 -3.78 -9.29
CA ALA A 79 -3.79 -5.01 -8.62
C ALA A 79 -4.93 -4.81 -7.62
N PHE A 80 -5.15 -3.59 -7.13
CA PHE A 80 -6.49 -3.18 -6.72
C PHE A 80 -7.20 -2.62 -7.95
N GLY A 81 -8.31 -3.22 -8.37
CA GLY A 81 -9.18 -2.74 -9.42
C GLY A 81 -9.82 -1.40 -9.08
N ASP A 82 -10.59 -0.85 -10.02
CA ASP A 82 -11.26 0.45 -9.82
C ASP A 82 -12.43 0.37 -8.82
N ASP A 83 -13.00 -0.81 -8.65
CA ASP A 83 -13.98 -1.15 -7.59
C ASP A 83 -13.31 -1.53 -6.25
N GLY A 84 -11.97 -1.58 -6.22
CA GLY A 84 -11.20 -2.00 -5.05
C GLY A 84 -11.10 -3.53 -4.87
N GLU A 85 -11.58 -4.34 -5.80
CA GLU A 85 -11.33 -5.79 -5.81
C GLU A 85 -9.93 -6.13 -6.35
N ILE A 86 -9.55 -7.40 -6.33
CA ILE A 86 -8.27 -7.83 -6.90
C ILE A 86 -8.40 -7.94 -8.42
N ASP A 87 -7.59 -7.18 -9.14
CA ASP A 87 -7.39 -7.42 -10.58
C ASP A 87 -6.36 -8.54 -10.75
N VAL A 88 -6.85 -9.71 -11.18
CA VAL A 88 -6.04 -10.93 -11.32
C VAL A 88 -4.94 -10.73 -12.37
N ALA A 89 -5.23 -10.09 -13.49
CA ALA A 89 -4.26 -9.86 -14.55
C ALA A 89 -3.12 -8.93 -14.10
N ALA A 90 -3.45 -7.91 -13.30
CA ALA A 90 -2.45 -7.03 -12.72
C ALA A 90 -1.61 -7.72 -11.62
N LEU A 91 -2.23 -8.59 -10.82
CA LEU A 91 -1.51 -9.41 -9.84
C LEU A 91 -0.59 -10.45 -10.52
N ASP A 92 -1.03 -11.05 -11.62
CA ASP A 92 -0.22 -11.99 -12.41
C ASP A 92 0.94 -11.28 -13.10
N ALA A 93 0.79 -10.02 -13.53
CA ALA A 93 1.89 -9.22 -14.05
C ALA A 93 2.99 -8.98 -12.99
N LEU A 94 2.61 -8.76 -11.71
CA LEU A 94 3.57 -8.74 -10.60
C LEU A 94 4.23 -10.11 -10.40
N GLY A 95 3.45 -11.18 -10.56
CA GLY A 95 3.92 -12.57 -10.55
C GLY A 95 5.00 -12.84 -11.57
N ALA A 96 4.76 -12.48 -12.83
CA ALA A 96 5.69 -12.67 -13.93
C ALA A 96 7.04 -11.96 -13.69
N ILE A 97 6.99 -10.75 -13.12
CA ILE A 97 8.21 -10.02 -12.72
C ILE A 97 8.93 -10.75 -11.59
N ALA A 98 8.19 -11.20 -10.56
CA ALA A 98 8.76 -11.87 -9.41
C ALA A 98 9.41 -13.21 -9.76
N THR A 99 8.87 -13.93 -10.76
CA THR A 99 9.37 -15.25 -11.21
C THR A 99 10.39 -15.18 -12.33
N LYS A 100 10.69 -14.00 -12.85
CA LYS A 100 11.71 -13.81 -13.89
C LYS A 100 13.04 -14.41 -13.42
N ASP A 101 13.70 -15.14 -14.32
CA ASP A 101 15.00 -15.80 -14.10
C ASP A 101 15.01 -16.77 -12.89
N GLY A 102 13.89 -17.45 -12.64
CA GLY A 102 13.74 -18.39 -11.52
C GLY A 102 13.55 -17.71 -10.16
N GLY A 103 13.28 -16.40 -10.15
CA GLY A 103 13.00 -15.64 -8.95
C GLY A 103 11.70 -16.05 -8.24
N LYS A 104 11.46 -15.43 -7.09
CA LYS A 104 10.19 -15.56 -6.33
C LYS A 104 9.71 -14.25 -5.69
N ALA A 105 10.42 -13.16 -5.98
CA ALA A 105 10.27 -11.87 -5.32
C ALA A 105 10.56 -10.73 -6.28
N ILE A 106 9.90 -9.60 -6.04
CA ILE A 106 10.06 -8.36 -6.78
C ILE A 106 10.86 -7.35 -5.94
N THR A 107 11.64 -6.47 -6.56
CA THR A 107 12.28 -5.31 -5.90
C THR A 107 11.43 -4.05 -6.00
N ALA A 108 11.74 -3.02 -5.19
CA ALA A 108 11.04 -1.74 -5.26
C ALA A 108 11.18 -1.10 -6.66
N ARG A 109 12.35 -1.23 -7.28
CA ARG A 109 12.63 -0.72 -8.63
C ARG A 109 11.80 -1.45 -9.68
N GLU A 110 11.71 -2.77 -9.60
CA GLU A 110 10.91 -3.58 -10.53
C GLU A 110 9.40 -3.27 -10.41
N MET A 111 8.88 -3.14 -9.19
CA MET A 111 7.49 -2.72 -8.98
C MET A 111 7.26 -1.31 -9.53
N ARG A 112 8.21 -0.40 -9.31
CA ARG A 112 8.14 0.97 -9.82
C ARG A 112 8.16 1.01 -11.34
N ALA A 113 8.99 0.20 -11.98
CA ALA A 113 9.04 0.07 -13.44
C ALA A 113 7.70 -0.39 -14.01
N LEU A 114 7.05 -1.38 -13.39
CA LEU A 114 5.70 -1.81 -13.77
C LEU A 114 4.67 -0.66 -13.66
N ILE A 115 4.68 0.07 -12.54
CA ILE A 115 3.76 1.20 -12.32
C ILE A 115 3.96 2.28 -13.39
N LEU A 116 5.21 2.63 -13.68
CA LEU A 116 5.53 3.64 -14.71
C LEU A 116 5.13 3.16 -16.11
N ALA A 117 5.35 1.88 -16.43
CA ALA A 117 4.97 1.29 -17.72
C ALA A 117 3.44 1.28 -17.93
N ARG A 118 2.65 1.14 -16.85
CA ARG A 118 1.19 1.26 -16.88
C ARG A 118 0.70 2.70 -17.07
N GLY A 119 1.54 3.68 -16.76
CA GLY A 119 1.22 5.10 -16.92
C GLY A 119 0.14 5.61 -15.96
N ASN A 120 -0.39 6.78 -16.29
CA ASN A 120 -1.45 7.42 -15.52
C ASN A 120 -2.80 6.71 -15.76
N ARG A 121 -3.23 5.89 -14.80
CA ARG A 121 -4.51 5.16 -14.85
C ARG A 121 -5.74 6.02 -14.54
N ARG A 122 -5.54 7.26 -14.10
CA ARG A 122 -6.61 8.21 -13.74
C ARG A 122 -6.37 9.57 -14.41
N ALA A 123 -6.17 9.53 -15.73
CA ALA A 123 -5.82 10.72 -16.52
C ALA A 123 -6.87 11.84 -16.41
N HIS A 124 -8.14 11.49 -16.17
CA HIS A 124 -9.23 12.44 -15.95
C HIS A 124 -9.03 13.35 -14.73
N MET A 125 -8.17 12.99 -13.76
CA MET A 125 -7.85 13.83 -12.59
C MET A 125 -6.92 15.01 -12.92
N GLY A 126 -6.40 15.07 -14.15
CA GLY A 126 -5.55 16.17 -14.62
C GLY A 126 -4.06 16.04 -14.27
N ARG A 127 -3.26 16.97 -14.81
CA ARG A 127 -1.78 16.90 -14.77
C ARG A 127 -1.21 17.04 -13.36
N VAL A 128 -1.77 17.91 -12.54
CA VAL A 128 -1.32 18.14 -11.15
C VAL A 128 -1.53 16.90 -10.30
N ALA A 129 -2.72 16.29 -10.37
CA ALA A 129 -3.01 15.03 -9.69
C ALA A 129 -2.11 13.89 -10.18
N GLY A 130 -1.80 13.85 -11.49
CA GLY A 130 -0.84 12.91 -12.05
C GLY A 130 0.57 13.05 -11.44
N ALA A 131 1.11 14.26 -11.38
CA ALA A 131 2.44 14.51 -10.80
C ALA A 131 2.50 14.13 -9.31
N LEU A 132 1.50 14.54 -8.53
CA LEU A 132 1.38 14.17 -7.12
C LEU A 132 1.25 12.66 -6.94
N GLY A 133 0.41 12.01 -7.75
CA GLY A 133 0.22 10.57 -7.74
C GLY A 133 1.50 9.79 -7.98
N SER A 134 2.30 10.21 -8.97
CA SER A 134 3.59 9.58 -9.25
C SER A 134 4.55 9.70 -8.06
N TRP A 135 4.62 10.88 -7.43
CA TRP A 135 5.44 11.09 -6.24
C TRP A 135 4.97 10.25 -5.05
N PHE A 136 3.65 10.21 -4.78
CA PHE A 136 3.08 9.39 -3.70
C PHE A 136 3.37 7.92 -3.89
N SER A 137 3.20 7.42 -5.12
CA SER A 137 3.50 6.05 -5.49
C SER A 137 4.96 5.67 -5.19
N ASP A 138 5.92 6.60 -5.31
CA ASP A 138 7.35 6.29 -5.05
C ASP A 138 7.57 6.07 -3.56
N LYS A 139 6.99 6.96 -2.75
CA LYS A 139 7.08 6.91 -1.30
C LYS A 139 6.33 5.72 -0.73
N GLU A 140 5.15 5.41 -1.27
CA GLU A 140 4.36 4.25 -0.87
C GLU A 140 5.10 2.95 -1.15
N VAL A 141 5.66 2.78 -2.36
CA VAL A 141 6.47 1.60 -2.71
C VAL A 141 7.68 1.49 -1.77
N LYS A 142 8.45 2.56 -1.57
CA LYS A 142 9.62 2.51 -0.66
C LYS A 142 9.24 2.15 0.77
N LEU A 143 8.16 2.75 1.30
CA LEU A 143 7.65 2.43 2.64
C LEU A 143 7.19 0.98 2.72
N PHE A 144 6.45 0.51 1.72
CA PHE A 144 5.97 -0.87 1.64
C PHE A 144 7.14 -1.86 1.72
N PHE A 145 8.18 -1.66 0.91
CA PHE A 145 9.36 -2.52 0.93
C PHE A 145 10.13 -2.47 2.25
N CYS A 146 10.20 -1.29 2.90
CA CYS A 146 10.81 -1.15 4.22
C CYS A 146 10.10 -2.00 5.28
N ILE A 147 8.76 -2.10 5.23
CA ILE A 147 7.98 -2.82 6.26
C ILE A 147 7.68 -4.28 5.92
N ALA A 148 7.63 -4.63 4.63
CA ALA A 148 7.08 -5.91 4.16
C ALA A 148 8.09 -6.85 3.52
N ALA A 149 9.32 -6.38 3.22
CA ALA A 149 10.36 -7.23 2.64
C ALA A 149 10.57 -8.50 3.46
N ASP A 150 10.53 -9.64 2.77
CA ASP A 150 10.74 -10.98 3.34
C ASP A 150 11.75 -11.80 2.54
N ALA A 151 12.44 -11.16 1.60
CA ALA A 151 13.51 -11.70 0.80
C ALA A 151 14.49 -10.58 0.41
N THR A 152 15.55 -10.95 -0.30
CA THR A 152 16.49 -10.05 -0.95
C THR A 152 16.68 -10.47 -2.40
N LYS A 153 17.15 -9.55 -3.25
CA LYS A 153 17.52 -9.82 -4.65
C LYS A 153 18.83 -9.09 -4.98
N GLN A 154 19.62 -9.64 -5.89
CA GLN A 154 20.79 -8.94 -6.43
C GLN A 154 20.33 -7.95 -7.51
N GLU A 155 20.79 -6.72 -7.40
CA GLU A 155 20.45 -5.61 -8.29
C GLU A 155 21.67 -4.70 -8.41
N ASP A 156 22.20 -4.53 -9.63
CA ASP A 156 23.38 -3.70 -9.92
C ASP A 156 24.58 -4.01 -8.99
N GLY A 157 24.80 -5.30 -8.72
CA GLY A 157 25.88 -5.79 -7.84
C GLY A 157 25.64 -5.58 -6.34
N ARG A 158 24.42 -5.21 -5.93
CA ARG A 158 24.04 -5.01 -4.53
C ARG A 158 22.86 -5.90 -4.15
N GLU A 159 22.88 -6.37 -2.91
CA GLU A 159 21.72 -7.02 -2.31
C GLU A 159 20.70 -5.95 -1.87
N VAL A 160 19.49 -6.02 -2.41
CA VAL A 160 18.40 -5.08 -2.11
C VAL A 160 17.19 -5.80 -1.51
N PRO A 161 16.38 -5.13 -0.67
CA PRO A 161 15.15 -5.69 -0.13
C PRO A 161 14.16 -6.10 -1.23
N ALA A 162 13.56 -7.28 -1.08
CA ALA A 162 12.58 -7.82 -2.02
C ALA A 162 11.37 -8.38 -1.28
N VAL A 163 10.23 -8.42 -1.99
CA VAL A 163 8.96 -8.91 -1.46
C VAL A 163 8.52 -10.12 -2.27
N THR A 164 8.29 -11.25 -1.61
CA THR A 164 7.81 -12.47 -2.29
C THR A 164 6.38 -12.35 -2.79
N MET A 165 6.02 -13.17 -3.78
CA MET A 165 4.62 -13.25 -4.24
C MET A 165 3.65 -13.64 -3.12
N ARG A 166 4.10 -14.42 -2.13
CA ARG A 166 3.31 -14.72 -0.94
C ARG A 166 2.96 -13.44 -0.16
N GLN A 167 3.92 -12.53 0.05
CA GLN A 167 3.66 -11.26 0.74
C GLN A 167 2.80 -10.31 -0.10
N LEU A 168 3.01 -10.26 -1.42
CA LEU A 168 2.18 -9.46 -2.32
C LEU A 168 0.72 -9.93 -2.31
N ARG A 169 0.46 -11.24 -2.43
CA ARG A 169 -0.91 -11.78 -2.32
C ARG A 169 -1.57 -11.34 -1.02
N ARG A 170 -0.85 -11.43 0.10
CA ARG A 170 -1.36 -10.97 1.41
C ARG A 170 -1.61 -9.47 1.48
N LEU A 171 -0.83 -8.66 0.78
CA LEU A 171 -1.04 -7.20 0.69
C LEU A 171 -2.40 -6.93 0.05
N TYR A 172 -2.63 -7.51 -1.14
CA TYR A 172 -3.85 -7.30 -1.92
C TYR A 172 -5.07 -8.00 -1.32
N GLU A 173 -4.90 -9.13 -0.65
CA GLU A 173 -5.97 -9.79 0.11
C GLU A 173 -6.33 -9.06 1.42
N GLY A 174 -5.56 -8.03 1.80
CA GLY A 174 -5.79 -7.24 3.02
C GLY A 174 -5.34 -7.92 4.32
N THR A 175 -4.52 -8.96 4.27
CA THR A 175 -4.10 -9.73 5.46
C THR A 175 -2.69 -9.40 5.95
N LEU A 176 -1.88 -8.75 5.13
CA LEU A 176 -0.47 -8.52 5.40
C LEU A 176 -0.22 -7.67 6.65
N PHE A 177 -0.89 -6.53 6.77
CA PHE A 177 -0.64 -5.57 7.87
C PHE A 177 -0.96 -6.16 9.24
N HIS A 178 -2.06 -6.91 9.34
CA HIS A 178 -2.40 -7.65 10.56
C HIS A 178 -1.28 -8.63 10.96
N ALA A 179 -0.71 -9.33 10.00
CA ALA A 179 0.35 -10.29 10.28
C ALA A 179 1.68 -9.64 10.63
N LEU A 180 2.05 -8.54 9.97
CA LEU A 180 3.24 -7.76 10.30
C LEU A 180 3.13 -7.20 11.72
N ALA A 181 2.00 -6.58 12.05
CA ALA A 181 1.74 -6.06 13.40
C ALA A 181 1.79 -7.15 14.48
N ARG A 182 1.19 -8.33 14.20
CA ARG A 182 1.26 -9.47 15.11
C ARG A 182 2.69 -9.97 15.29
N ARG A 183 3.45 -10.17 14.21
CA ARG A 183 4.86 -10.59 14.27
C ARG A 183 5.69 -9.61 15.08
N ARG A 184 5.50 -8.31 14.89
CA ARG A 184 6.20 -7.26 15.62
C ARG A 184 5.86 -7.29 17.12
N ARG A 185 4.58 -7.38 17.47
CA ARG A 185 4.14 -7.49 18.87
C ARG A 185 4.77 -8.69 19.58
N MET A 186 4.89 -9.83 18.90
CA MET A 186 5.54 -11.01 19.47
C MET A 186 7.04 -10.79 19.70
N LYS A 187 7.75 -10.18 18.75
CA LYS A 187 9.18 -9.84 18.92
C LYS A 187 9.41 -8.91 20.11
N LEU A 188 8.60 -7.85 20.23
CA LEU A 188 8.72 -6.89 21.34
C LEU A 188 8.36 -7.47 22.71
N ARG A 189 7.61 -8.58 22.77
CA ARG A 189 7.31 -9.29 24.03
C ARG A 189 8.39 -10.29 24.43
N ALA A 190 9.26 -10.65 23.50
CA ALA A 190 10.36 -11.58 23.71
C ALA A 190 11.70 -10.86 23.98
N THR A 191 11.68 -9.53 24.07
CA THR A 191 12.81 -8.65 24.43
C THR A 191 12.48 -7.98 25.74
#